data_AF-A0A653WGV8-F1
#
_entry.id   AF-A0A653WGV8-F1
#
_cell.length_a   1.000
_cell.length_b   1.000
_cell.length_c   1.000
_cell.angle_alpha   90.00
_cell.angle_beta   90.00
_cell.angle_gamma   90.00
#
_symmetry.space_group_name_H-M   'P 1'
#
loop_
_entity.id
_entity.type
_entity.pdbx_description
1 polymer ?
#
loop_
_entity_poly.entity_id
_entity_poly.type
_entity_poly.pdbx_seq_one_letter_code
_entity_poly.pdbx_strand_id
1 'polypeptide(L)' 'MNSRKTLDQSCQPLSTELRIYTSTSPTEVRLRTLMHDPVYRTGVARETVDYNQPPHPSFFIGEGMETPAAPSVVYTGATK' A
#
# COMPACT_ATOMS: atom_id res chain seq x y z
N MET A 1 40.36 -35.72 -3.15
CA MET A 1 40.89 -34.36 -3.33
C MET A 1 39.74 -33.51 -3.83
N ASN A 2 38.83 -33.17 -2.92
CA ASN A 2 37.51 -32.62 -3.22
C ASN A 2 37.67 -31.13 -3.52
N SER A 3 37.45 -30.78 -4.78
CA SER A 3 37.66 -29.44 -5.30
C SER A 3 36.66 -28.48 -4.66
N ARG A 4 37.24 -27.51 -3.95
CA ARG A 4 36.59 -26.44 -3.22
C ARG A 4 35.87 -25.52 -4.20
N LYS A 5 34.57 -25.30 -3.95
CA LYS A 5 33.89 -24.00 -3.84
C LYS A 5 32.43 -24.16 -4.23
N THR A 6 31.61 -24.39 -3.21
CA THR A 6 30.21 -23.94 -3.17
C THR A 6 30.17 -22.44 -3.42
N LEU A 7 29.99 -22.06 -4.69
CA LEU A 7 29.69 -20.67 -5.08
C LEU A 7 28.22 -20.40 -4.73
N ASP A 8 28.03 -19.60 -3.69
CA ASP A 8 26.86 -18.76 -3.40
C ASP A 8 25.51 -19.21 -3.98
N GLN A 9 24.94 -20.25 -3.39
CA GLN A 9 23.51 -20.57 -3.54
C GLN A 9 22.69 -20.02 -2.36
N SER A 10 23.19 -18.98 -1.67
CA SER A 10 22.58 -18.47 -0.43
C SER A 10 21.69 -17.25 -0.65
N CYS A 11 21.87 -16.55 -1.77
CA CYS A 11 21.18 -15.31 -2.05
C CYS A 11 20.07 -15.50 -3.11
N GLN A 12 19.06 -16.27 -2.75
CA GLN A 12 17.72 -16.10 -3.33
C GLN A 12 16.78 -15.85 -2.17
N PRO A 13 16.01 -14.74 -2.14
CA PRO A 13 15.05 -14.52 -1.08
C PRO A 13 13.97 -15.61 -1.20
N LEU A 14 14.13 -16.67 -0.40
CA LEU A 14 13.15 -17.73 -0.25
C LEU A 14 11.83 -17.08 0.17
N SER A 15 10.77 -17.33 -0.59
CA SER A 15 9.42 -16.80 -0.35
C SER A 15 8.77 -17.52 0.84
N THR A 16 9.36 -17.41 2.03
CA THR A 16 8.91 -18.08 3.25
C THR A 16 8.08 -17.16 4.14
N GLU A 17 8.16 -15.84 3.93
CA GLU A 17 7.52 -14.85 4.81
C GLU A 17 7.07 -13.61 4.02
N LEU A 18 5.97 -13.01 4.47
CA LEU A 18 5.48 -11.71 4.00
C LEU A 18 5.95 -10.61 4.96
N ARG A 19 6.67 -9.61 4.43
CA ARG A 19 7.13 -8.45 5.21
C ARG A 19 6.30 -7.23 4.89
N ILE A 20 5.68 -6.65 5.91
CA ILE A 20 4.86 -5.44 5.80
C ILE A 20 5.64 -4.28 6.44
N TYR A 21 5.95 -3.27 5.64
CA TYR A 21 6.65 -2.07 6.10
C TYR A 21 5.68 -0.91 6.30
N THR A 22 5.89 -0.13 7.35
CA THR A 22 5.16 1.10 7.62
C THR A 22 6.14 2.23 7.92
N SER A 23 5.77 3.46 7.59
CA SER A 23 6.61 4.63 7.86
C SER A 23 6.63 4.95 9.35
N THR A 24 7.82 5.27 9.88
CA THR A 24 8.02 5.71 11.28
C THR A 24 8.22 7.22 11.41
N SER A 25 8.30 7.94 10.29
CA SER A 25 8.49 9.38 10.28
C SER A 25 7.22 10.08 10.83
N PRO A 26 7.33 10.92 11.87
CA PRO A 26 6.19 11.65 12.38
C PRO A 26 5.69 12.67 11.34
N THR A 27 4.37 12.84 11.25
CA THR A 27 3.72 13.82 10.38
C THR A 27 2.69 14.60 11.17
N GLU A 28 2.63 15.91 10.95
CA GLU A 28 1.63 16.81 11.54
C GLU A 28 0.30 16.78 10.77
N VAL A 29 0.32 16.23 9.55
CA VAL A 29 -0.83 16.19 8.65
C VAL A 29 -1.73 15.00 8.99
N ARG A 30 -2.97 15.28 9.42
CA ARG A 30 -3.98 14.26 9.69
C ARG A 30 -4.95 14.11 8.52
N LEU A 31 -4.76 13.07 7.73
CA LEU A 31 -5.71 12.65 6.69
C LEU A 31 -6.54 11.46 7.16
N ARG A 32 -7.75 11.32 6.59
CA ARG A 32 -8.53 10.08 6.72
C ARG A 32 -7.79 8.96 6.00
N THR A 33 -8.02 7.71 6.42
CA THR A 33 -7.32 6.58 5.82
C THR A 33 -7.63 6.50 4.33
N LEU A 34 -6.61 6.29 3.51
CA LEU A 34 -6.76 6.25 2.05
C LEU A 34 -7.71 5.14 1.59
N MET A 35 -7.88 4.08 2.39
CA MET A 35 -8.81 2.99 2.09
C MET A 35 -10.30 3.38 2.18
N HIS A 36 -10.65 4.52 2.77
CA HIS A 36 -12.02 5.06 2.71
C HIS A 36 -12.25 5.95 1.48
N ASP A 37 -11.22 6.23 0.67
CA ASP A 37 -11.39 6.92 -0.61
C ASP A 37 -11.81 5.92 -1.71
N PRO A 38 -12.91 6.15 -2.43
CA PRO A 38 -13.43 5.18 -3.41
C PRO A 38 -12.48 4.93 -4.58
N VAL A 39 -11.74 5.95 -5.03
CA VAL A 39 -10.79 5.83 -6.15
C VAL A 39 -9.55 5.07 -5.71
N TYR A 40 -8.97 5.44 -4.56
CA TYR A 40 -7.84 4.74 -3.97
C TYR A 40 -8.16 3.26 -3.67
N ARG A 41 -9.34 3.00 -3.07
CA ARG A 41 -9.76 1.63 -2.71
C ARG A 41 -9.95 0.72 -3.93
N THR A 42 -10.46 1.26 -5.02
CA THR A 42 -10.60 0.54 -6.30
C THR A 42 -9.24 0.35 -6.97
N GLY A 43 -8.33 1.33 -6.83
CA GLY A 43 -6.95 1.22 -7.29
C GLY A 43 -6.22 0.04 -6.66
N VAL A 44 -6.23 -0.05 -5.32
CA VAL A 44 -5.63 -1.17 -4.57
C VAL A 44 -6.20 -2.53 -4.99
N ALA A 45 -7.51 -2.59 -5.28
CA ALA A 45 -8.15 -3.83 -5.75
C ALA A 45 -7.62 -4.32 -7.11
N ARG A 46 -7.06 -3.42 -7.93
CA ARG A 46 -6.51 -3.75 -9.25
C ARG A 46 -4.99 -3.90 -9.26
N GLU A 47 -4.32 -3.77 -8.12
CA GLU A 47 -2.87 -3.97 -8.05
C GLU A 47 -2.45 -5.40 -8.42
N THR A 48 -3.33 -6.40 -8.34
CA THR A 48 -3.04 -7.78 -8.78
C THR A 48 -3.21 -7.99 -10.28
N VAL A 49 -3.69 -6.98 -11.02
CA VAL A 49 -4.09 -7.11 -12.42
C VAL A 49 -2.98 -6.57 -13.32
N ASP A 50 -2.48 -7.46 -14.19
CA ASP A 50 -1.50 -7.14 -15.23
C ASP A 50 -0.27 -6.41 -14.67
N TYR A 51 0.21 -5.34 -15.31
CA TYR A 51 1.30 -4.53 -14.80
C TYR A 51 0.82 -3.60 -13.68
N ASN A 52 1.19 -3.94 -12.44
CA ASN A 52 0.84 -3.18 -11.24
C ASN A 52 1.04 -1.67 -11.43
N GLN A 53 -0.06 -0.94 -11.51
CA GLN A 53 -0.08 0.52 -11.53
C GLN A 53 -0.27 1.05 -10.11
N PRO A 54 0.40 2.15 -9.73
CA PRO A 54 0.21 2.74 -8.41
C PRO A 54 -1.22 3.27 -8.26
N PRO A 55 -1.85 3.08 -7.09
CA PRO A 55 -3.16 3.65 -6.81
C PRO A 55 -3.06 5.18 -6.66
N HIS A 56 -4.07 5.89 -7.16
CA HIS A 56 -4.17 7.34 -7.05
C HIS A 56 -5.42 7.73 -6.22
N PRO A 57 -5.33 8.74 -5.33
CA PRO A 57 -6.46 9.26 -4.58
C PRO A 57 -7.39 10.11 -5.46
N SER A 58 -8.66 10.26 -5.07
CA SER A 58 -9.63 11.13 -5.76
C SER A 58 -9.39 12.64 -5.59
N PHE A 59 -8.58 13.03 -4.60
CA PHE A 59 -8.28 14.41 -4.25
C PHE A 59 -6.78 14.70 -4.37
N PHE A 60 -6.44 15.97 -4.54
CA PHE A 60 -5.05 16.41 -4.63
C PHE A 60 -4.33 16.25 -3.27
N ILE A 61 -3.23 15.52 -3.28
CA ILE A 61 -2.31 15.41 -2.14
C ILE A 61 -1.01 16.08 -2.53
N GLY A 62 -0.73 17.24 -1.93
CA GLY A 62 0.44 18.05 -2.24
C GLY A 62 0.45 19.36 -1.46
N GLU A 63 1.43 20.21 -1.77
CA GLU A 63 1.55 21.54 -1.18
C GLU A 63 0.36 22.42 -1.58
N GLY A 64 -0.27 23.09 -0.59
CA GLY A 64 -1.48 23.88 -0.81
C GLY A 64 -2.77 23.08 -0.91
N MET A 65 -2.80 21.83 -0.44
CA MET A 65 -4.02 21.04 -0.42
C MET A 65 -5.06 21.59 0.57
N GLU A 66 -6.32 21.60 0.15
CA GLU A 66 -7.46 21.81 1.04
C GLU A 66 -7.75 20.54 1.85
N THR A 67 -8.36 20.70 3.03
CA THR A 67 -8.75 19.54 3.84
C THR A 67 -9.87 18.78 3.09
N PRO A 68 -9.66 17.50 2.70
CA PRO A 68 -10.64 16.77 1.93
C PRO A 68 -11.93 16.54 2.73
N ALA A 69 -13.07 16.59 2.05
CA ALA A 69 -14.37 16.33 2.66
C ALA A 69 -14.43 14.92 3.27
N ALA A 70 -15.25 14.75 4.31
CA ALA A 70 -15.44 13.45 4.93
C ALA A 70 -15.98 12.44 3.88
N PRO A 71 -15.36 11.25 3.74
CA PRO A 71 -15.77 10.28 2.73
C PRO A 71 -17.17 9.73 3.07
N SER A 72 -18.06 9.70 2.06
CA SER A 72 -19.41 9.16 2.18
C SER A 72 -19.38 7.63 2.09
N VAL A 73 -18.98 6.98 3.20
CA VAL A 73 -18.87 5.51 3.30
C VAL A 73 -19.82 4.99 4.38
N VAL A 74 -20.47 3.86 4.08
CA VAL A 74 -21.29 3.11 5.03
C VAL A 74 -20.67 1.73 5.22
N TYR A 75 -20.59 1.26 6.47
CA TYR A 75 -20.08 -0.08 6.77
C TYR A 75 -21.11 -1.14 6.37
N THR A 76 -20.71 -2.07 5.49
CA THR A 76 -21.56 -3.19 5.10
C THR A 76 -21.74 -4.14 6.28
N GLY A 77 -22.98 -4.26 6.78
CA GLY A 77 -23.34 -5.14 7.91
C GLY A 77 -23.85 -4.42 9.15
N ALA A 78 -23.81 -3.09 9.20
CA ALA A 78 -24.54 -2.31 10.21
C ALA A 78 -25.98 -2.08 9.72
N THR A 79 -26.97 -2.60 10.44
CA THR A 79 -28.39 -2.28 10.20
C THR A 79 -28.59 -0.77 10.30
N LYS A 80 -29.33 -0.23 9.33
CA LYS A 80 -29.58 1.21 9.17
C LYS A 80 -30.30 1.82 10.36
#